data_AF-S4RP69-F1
#
_entry.id   AF-S4RP69-F1
#
_cell.length_a   1.000
_cell.length_b   1.000
_cell.length_c   1.000
_cell.angle_alpha   90.00
_cell.angle_beta   90.00
_cell.angle_gamma   90.00
#
_symmetry.space_group_name_H-M   'P 1'
#
loop_
_entity.id
_entity.type
_entity.pdbx_description
1 polymer ?
#
loop_
_entity_poly.entity_id
_entity_poly.type
_entity_poly.pdbx_seq_one_letter_code
_entity_poly.pdbx_strand_id
1 'polypeptide(L)'
;MVTMEVPSIGVRELRELMPISSAGDAAAAAADDNDEVDIDLAQSSCLVLDCRAFLAFGAARVRGSVCVRWGALERRRSGAAGMTLERAVPCPEARARLLAGRVASLVLVDEASPSFESLSGESTARAAALALRQHAPRVPLVFLAGGFSSFHAAYPELCRLSAAPPELPGSPNTCTPRGGHGVTPLYDQVSP
;
A
#
# COMPACT_ATOMS: atom_id res chain seq x y z
N MET A 1 -18.99 13.11 -18.19
CA MET A 1 -18.23 12.45 -17.11
C MET A 1 -18.40 13.30 -15.87
N VAL A 2 -19.05 12.79 -14.83
CA VAL A 2 -19.09 13.49 -13.54
C VAL A 2 -17.68 13.45 -12.96
N THR A 3 -17.06 14.60 -12.75
CA THR A 3 -15.79 14.69 -12.03
C THR A 3 -16.05 14.28 -10.60
N MET A 4 -15.44 13.17 -10.18
CA MET A 4 -15.53 12.72 -8.80
C MET A 4 -14.53 13.50 -7.97
N GLU A 5 -15.05 14.37 -7.11
CA GLU A 5 -14.23 15.08 -6.13
C GLU A 5 -14.01 14.20 -4.91
N VAL A 6 -12.75 14.08 -4.49
CA VAL A 6 -12.34 13.36 -3.29
C VAL A 6 -11.51 14.34 -2.47
N PRO A 7 -12.04 14.87 -1.35
CA PRO A 7 -11.32 15.83 -0.53
C PRO A 7 -10.02 15.22 0.01
N SER A 8 -9.00 16.05 0.15
CA SER A 8 -7.71 15.63 0.69
C SER A 8 -7.60 15.96 2.17
N ILE A 9 -7.02 15.07 2.96
CA ILE A 9 -6.70 15.27 4.38
C ILE A 9 -5.19 15.32 4.59
N GLY A 10 -4.75 15.98 5.66
CA GLY A 10 -3.34 16.04 6.04
C GLY A 10 -2.87 14.81 6.82
N VAL A 11 -1.55 14.63 6.91
CA VAL A 11 -0.94 13.54 7.71
C VAL A 11 -1.32 13.59 9.19
N ARG A 12 -1.53 14.79 9.74
CA ARG A 12 -2.00 15.00 11.13
C ARG A 12 -3.41 14.50 11.34
N GLU A 13 -4.29 14.76 10.39
CA GLU A 13 -5.68 14.34 10.46
C GLU A 13 -5.79 12.82 10.34
N LEU A 14 -4.98 12.20 9.46
CA LEU A 14 -4.90 10.73 9.41
C LEU A 14 -4.39 10.14 10.74
N ARG A 15 -3.42 10.79 11.40
CA ARG A 15 -2.92 10.36 12.71
C ARG A 15 -4.03 10.32 13.76
N GLU A 16 -4.90 11.32 13.78
CA GLU A 16 -6.01 11.46 14.73
C GLU A 16 -7.12 10.41 14.51
N LEU A 17 -7.27 9.93 13.27
CA LEU A 17 -8.21 8.85 12.93
C LEU A 17 -7.70 7.46 13.34
N MET A 18 -6.40 7.31 13.59
CA MET A 18 -5.79 6.05 14.00
C MET A 18 -5.86 5.85 15.51
N PRO A 19 -6.04 4.60 15.97
CA PRO A 19 -6.03 4.30 17.39
C PRO A 19 -4.68 4.68 18.01
N ILE A 20 -4.73 5.24 19.22
CA ILE A 20 -3.56 5.43 20.06
C ILE A 20 -3.29 4.08 20.71
N SER A 21 -2.36 3.29 20.15
CA SER A 21 -1.95 2.05 20.78
C SER A 21 -1.23 2.39 22.09
N SER A 22 -1.88 2.14 23.24
CA SER A 22 -1.24 2.21 24.55
C SER A 22 -0.54 0.88 24.82
N ALA A 23 0.78 0.94 24.90
CA ALA A 23 1.71 -0.08 25.40
C ALA A 23 2.09 -1.26 24.46
N GLY A 24 3.41 -1.37 24.25
CA GLY A 24 4.24 -2.59 24.21
C GLY A 24 3.69 -3.85 23.55
N ASP A 25 4.36 -4.36 22.52
CA ASP A 25 5.60 -5.11 22.70
C ASP A 25 6.17 -5.58 21.36
N ALA A 26 7.48 -5.78 21.37
CA ALA A 26 8.21 -6.47 20.34
C ALA A 26 7.77 -7.94 20.26
N ALA A 27 7.10 -8.32 19.18
CA ALA A 27 7.05 -9.67 18.63
C ALA A 27 6.67 -9.49 17.15
N ALA A 28 7.61 -9.67 16.22
CA ALA A 28 7.91 -10.95 15.58
C ALA A 28 6.68 -11.50 14.86
N ALA A 29 6.72 -11.98 13.64
CA ALA A 29 7.74 -12.13 12.62
C ALA A 29 6.98 -12.82 11.47
N ALA A 30 7.53 -12.70 10.26
CA ALA A 30 7.19 -13.55 9.12
C ALA A 30 5.75 -13.46 8.59
N ALA A 31 5.68 -13.23 7.28
CA ALA A 31 4.54 -13.62 6.49
C ALA A 31 4.25 -15.11 6.75
N ASP A 32 3.13 -15.40 7.41
CA ASP A 32 2.40 -16.64 7.20
C ASP A 32 1.02 -16.26 6.66
N ASP A 33 0.61 -16.97 5.62
CA ASP A 33 -0.49 -16.64 4.69
C ASP A 33 -1.89 -16.88 5.29
N ASN A 34 -2.08 -16.77 6.61
CA ASN A 34 -3.38 -17.05 7.25
C ASN A 34 -3.78 -15.99 8.29
N ASP A 35 -4.82 -15.21 7.93
CA ASP A 35 -5.93 -14.73 8.76
C ASP A 35 -5.68 -14.20 10.19
N GLU A 36 -4.50 -13.70 10.53
CA GLU A 36 -4.34 -12.88 11.74
C GLU A 36 -4.75 -11.44 11.43
N VAL A 37 -6.01 -11.13 11.74
CA VAL A 37 -6.59 -9.80 11.57
C VAL A 37 -5.71 -8.77 12.27
N ASP A 38 -5.16 -7.85 11.49
CA ASP A 38 -4.37 -6.75 12.03
C ASP A 38 -5.17 -6.00 13.11
N ILE A 39 -4.77 -6.11 14.38
CA ILE A 39 -5.48 -5.49 15.53
C ILE A 39 -5.66 -3.99 15.30
N ASP A 40 -4.67 -3.35 14.67
CA ASP A 40 -4.71 -1.93 14.32
C ASP A 40 -5.84 -1.64 13.30
N LEU A 41 -6.06 -2.54 12.34
CA LEU A 41 -7.21 -2.45 11.43
C LEU A 41 -8.51 -2.55 12.24
N ALA A 42 -8.67 -3.57 13.07
CA ALA A 42 -9.90 -3.84 13.83
C ALA A 42 -10.32 -2.70 14.76
N GLN A 43 -9.36 -1.99 15.36
CA GLN A 43 -9.59 -0.90 16.31
C GLN A 43 -9.74 0.48 15.68
N SER A 44 -9.38 0.64 14.39
CA SER A 44 -9.49 1.93 13.69
C SER A 44 -10.93 2.24 13.29
N SER A 45 -11.36 3.50 13.46
CA SER A 45 -12.66 3.98 12.95
C SER A 45 -12.62 4.22 11.43
N CYS A 46 -11.42 4.41 10.86
CA CYS A 46 -11.20 4.54 9.42
C CYS A 46 -10.62 3.25 8.81
N LEU A 47 -10.83 3.07 7.51
CA LEU A 47 -10.16 2.04 6.70
C LEU A 47 -9.18 2.72 5.74
N VAL A 48 -7.89 2.45 5.93
CA VAL A 48 -6.81 2.97 5.09
C VAL A 48 -6.53 2.00 3.96
N LEU A 49 -6.63 2.47 2.73
CA LEU A 49 -6.42 1.71 1.50
C LEU A 49 -5.17 2.22 0.79
N ASP A 50 -4.13 1.40 0.82
CA ASP A 50 -2.86 1.68 0.17
C ASP A 50 -2.94 1.31 -1.32
N CYS A 51 -2.83 2.32 -2.17
CA CYS A 51 -2.96 2.23 -3.62
C CYS A 51 -1.59 2.13 -4.33
N ARG A 52 -0.50 2.00 -3.58
CA ARG A 52 0.85 1.83 -4.14
C ARG A 52 1.03 0.44 -4.71
N ALA A 53 2.16 0.24 -5.37
CA ALA A 53 2.54 -1.10 -5.84
C ALA A 53 2.67 -2.06 -4.65
N PHE A 54 2.27 -3.32 -4.83
CA PHE A 54 2.30 -4.35 -3.79
C PHE A 54 3.68 -4.48 -3.12
N LEU A 55 4.77 -4.36 -3.90
CA LEU A 55 6.13 -4.41 -3.35
C LEU A 55 6.45 -3.22 -2.44
N ALA A 56 5.97 -2.02 -2.77
CA ALA A 56 6.15 -0.84 -1.93
C ALA A 56 5.37 -0.98 -0.61
N PHE A 57 4.14 -1.46 -0.68
CA PHE A 57 3.32 -1.79 0.49
C PHE A 57 3.96 -2.89 1.36
N GLY A 58 4.53 -3.92 0.73
CA GLY A 58 5.23 -4.99 1.43
C GLY A 58 6.48 -4.50 2.15
N ALA A 59 7.23 -3.56 1.54
CA ALA A 59 8.44 -3.00 2.15
C ALA A 59 8.14 -2.10 3.34
N ALA A 60 7.15 -1.21 3.23
CA ALA A 60 6.69 -0.37 4.33
C ALA A 60 5.24 0.05 4.09
N ARG A 61 4.44 0.16 5.16
CA ARG A 61 3.01 0.51 5.07
C ARG A 61 2.51 1.16 6.34
N VAL A 62 1.41 1.89 6.24
CA VAL A 62 0.68 2.39 7.41
C VAL A 62 0.12 1.19 8.21
N ARG A 63 0.19 1.24 9.54
CA ARG A 63 -0.40 0.21 10.41
C ARG A 63 -1.90 0.07 10.15
N GLY A 64 -2.42 -1.16 10.10
CA GLY A 64 -3.84 -1.40 9.81
C GLY A 64 -4.30 -1.08 8.39
N SER A 65 -3.40 -0.67 7.48
CA SER A 65 -3.78 -0.41 6.07
C SER A 65 -3.94 -1.69 5.26
N VAL A 66 -4.76 -1.63 4.22
CA VAL A 66 -5.00 -2.74 3.28
C VAL A 66 -4.49 -2.36 1.89
N CYS A 67 -3.72 -3.24 1.26
CA CYS A 67 -3.25 -3.03 -0.12
C CYS A 67 -4.38 -3.25 -1.11
N VAL A 68 -4.64 -2.26 -1.97
CA VAL A 68 -5.52 -2.41 -3.13
C VAL A 68 -4.87 -3.34 -4.15
N ARG A 69 -5.60 -4.37 -4.59
CA ARG A 69 -5.10 -5.38 -5.54
C ARG A 69 -5.42 -5.01 -6.97
N TRP A 70 -4.57 -4.14 -7.51
CA TRP A 70 -4.67 -3.73 -8.90
C TRP A 70 -3.32 -3.57 -9.61
N GLY A 71 -2.92 -4.60 -10.35
CA GLY A 71 -1.71 -4.61 -11.17
C GLY A 71 -1.83 -3.78 -12.46
N ALA A 72 -0.67 -3.41 -13.01
CA ALA A 72 -0.59 -2.62 -14.24
C ALA A 72 -1.17 -3.37 -15.44
N LEU A 73 -1.02 -4.69 -15.52
CA LEU A 73 -1.53 -5.49 -16.62
C LEU A 73 -3.06 -5.51 -16.64
N GLU A 74 -3.69 -5.68 -15.47
CA GLU A 74 -5.13 -5.63 -15.34
C GLU A 74 -5.69 -4.23 -15.64
N ARG A 75 -4.98 -3.15 -15.28
CA ARG A 75 -5.37 -1.78 -15.69
C ARG A 75 -5.44 -1.68 -17.20
N ARG A 76 -4.39 -2.13 -17.89
CA ARG A 76 -4.29 -2.02 -19.35
C ARG A 76 -5.37 -2.83 -20.06
N ARG A 77 -5.75 -3.99 -19.52
CA ARG A 77 -6.72 -4.90 -20.15
C ARG A 77 -8.18 -4.52 -19.87
N SER A 78 -8.48 -4.07 -18.66
CA SER A 78 -9.87 -3.87 -18.20
C SER A 78 -10.21 -2.39 -17.95
N GLY A 79 -9.23 -1.49 -18.02
CA GLY A 79 -9.38 -0.09 -17.63
C GLY A 79 -9.84 0.03 -16.16
N ALA A 80 -10.36 1.20 -15.78
CA ALA A 80 -10.95 1.39 -14.45
C ALA A 80 -12.18 0.49 -14.19
N ALA A 81 -12.87 0.05 -15.25
CA ALA A 81 -14.12 -0.71 -15.16
C ALA A 81 -13.98 -2.10 -14.55
N GLY A 82 -12.79 -2.71 -14.58
CA GLY A 82 -12.59 -3.99 -13.91
C GLY A 82 -12.48 -3.88 -12.38
N MET A 83 -12.48 -2.67 -11.78
CA MET A 83 -12.27 -2.43 -10.34
C MET A 83 -13.51 -2.82 -9.57
N THR A 84 -13.43 -4.01 -8.99
CA THR A 84 -14.43 -4.55 -8.08
C THR A 84 -14.13 -4.19 -6.64
N LEU A 85 -15.12 -4.33 -5.77
CA LEU A 85 -14.97 -4.13 -4.34
C LEU A 85 -13.92 -5.08 -3.72
N GLU A 86 -13.84 -6.32 -4.18
CA GLU A 86 -12.86 -7.32 -3.70
C GLU A 86 -11.44 -6.95 -4.08
N ARG A 87 -11.24 -6.21 -5.18
CA ARG A 87 -9.93 -5.69 -5.56
C ARG A 87 -9.57 -4.44 -4.80
N ALA A 88 -10.55 -3.55 -4.58
CA ALA A 88 -10.39 -2.35 -3.75
C ALA A 88 -10.16 -2.70 -2.27
N VAL A 89 -10.84 -3.71 -1.75
CA VAL A 89 -10.76 -4.18 -0.36
C VAL A 89 -10.61 -5.71 -0.34
N PRO A 90 -9.38 -6.22 -0.55
CA PRO A 90 -9.13 -7.66 -0.61
C PRO A 90 -9.37 -8.39 0.70
N CYS A 91 -9.05 -7.75 1.83
CA CYS A 91 -9.28 -8.29 3.17
C CYS A 91 -10.79 -8.50 3.41
N PRO A 92 -11.26 -9.75 3.60
CA PRO A 92 -12.67 -10.05 3.84
C PRO A 92 -13.24 -9.33 5.07
N GLU A 93 -12.46 -9.17 6.13
CA GLU A 93 -12.86 -8.56 7.39
C GLU A 93 -13.04 -7.05 7.21
N ALA A 94 -12.11 -6.39 6.52
CA ALA A 94 -12.22 -4.98 6.17
C ALA A 94 -13.47 -4.74 5.30
N ARG A 95 -13.71 -5.61 4.32
CA ARG A 95 -14.89 -5.54 3.46
C ARG A 95 -16.18 -5.77 4.23
N ALA A 96 -16.22 -6.76 5.13
CA ALA A 96 -17.35 -7.03 6.00
C ALA A 96 -17.66 -5.85 6.94
N ARG A 97 -16.64 -5.19 7.49
CA ARG A 97 -16.80 -3.97 8.30
C ARG A 97 -17.33 -2.79 7.49
N LEU A 98 -16.81 -2.59 6.29
CA LEU A 98 -17.28 -1.55 5.38
C LEU A 98 -18.76 -1.74 5.04
N LEU A 99 -19.15 -2.96 4.65
CA LEU A 99 -20.53 -3.30 4.29
C LEU A 99 -21.48 -3.26 5.50
N ALA A 100 -20.98 -3.55 6.71
CA ALA A 100 -21.73 -3.41 7.96
C ALA A 100 -21.83 -1.95 8.45
N GLY A 101 -21.29 -0.96 7.73
CA GLY A 101 -21.33 0.45 8.13
C GLY A 101 -20.48 0.77 9.36
N ARG A 102 -19.48 -0.07 9.69
CA ARG A 102 -18.57 0.09 10.85
C ARG A 102 -17.29 0.84 10.50
N VAL A 103 -17.29 1.54 9.37
CA VAL A 103 -16.17 2.35 8.87
C VAL A 103 -16.68 3.77 8.76
N ALA A 104 -16.11 4.68 9.56
CA ALA A 104 -16.48 6.09 9.58
C ALA A 104 -15.90 6.86 8.39
N SER A 105 -14.74 6.44 7.87
CA SER A 105 -14.12 7.04 6.69
C SER A 105 -13.21 6.03 5.96
N LEU A 106 -13.11 6.22 4.65
CA LEU A 106 -12.18 5.54 3.75
C LEU A 106 -11.05 6.51 3.41
N VAL A 107 -9.80 6.09 3.60
CA VAL A 107 -8.62 6.92 3.30
C VAL A 107 -7.83 6.26 2.19
N LEU A 108 -7.69 6.92 1.04
CA LEU A 108 -6.84 6.48 -0.06
C LEU A 108 -5.43 7.04 0.12
N VAL A 109 -4.44 6.17 0.02
CA VAL A 109 -3.02 6.53 0.15
C VAL A 109 -2.28 6.10 -1.10
N ASP A 110 -1.55 7.02 -1.73
CA ASP A 110 -0.60 6.69 -2.80
C ASP A 110 0.85 6.90 -2.32
N GLU A 111 1.82 7.00 -3.22
CA GLU A 111 3.21 7.24 -2.84
C GLU A 111 3.43 8.65 -2.30
N ALA A 112 3.08 9.69 -3.06
CA ALA A 112 3.49 11.06 -2.77
C ALA A 112 2.62 12.15 -3.40
N SER A 113 1.44 11.82 -3.95
CA SER A 113 0.66 12.84 -4.67
C SER A 113 0.10 13.88 -3.70
N PRO A 114 0.14 15.19 -4.04
CA PRO A 114 -0.34 16.24 -3.16
C PRO A 114 -1.86 16.24 -2.99
N SER A 115 -2.61 15.76 -3.99
CA SER A 115 -4.08 15.69 -3.97
C SER A 115 -4.63 14.64 -4.93
N PHE A 116 -5.92 14.32 -4.82
CA PHE A 116 -6.58 13.36 -5.69
C PHE A 116 -6.67 13.82 -7.17
N GLU A 117 -6.79 15.13 -7.39
CA GLU A 117 -6.86 15.77 -8.72
C GLU A 117 -5.52 15.65 -9.45
N SER A 118 -4.41 15.62 -8.72
CA SER A 118 -3.06 15.47 -9.27
C SER A 118 -2.74 14.05 -9.77
N LEU A 119 -3.55 13.05 -9.39
CA LEU A 119 -3.34 11.67 -9.79
C LEU A 119 -3.44 11.49 -11.31
N SER A 120 -2.75 10.48 -11.84
CA SER A 120 -2.95 10.07 -13.23
C SER A 120 -4.35 9.50 -13.44
N GLY A 121 -4.90 9.65 -14.66
CA GLY A 121 -6.20 9.08 -15.05
C GLY A 121 -6.29 7.56 -14.89
N GLU A 122 -5.15 6.87 -15.02
CA GLU A 122 -5.02 5.42 -14.85
C GLU A 122 -4.52 5.03 -13.45
N SER A 123 -4.58 5.92 -12.45
CA SER A 123 -4.11 5.58 -11.11
C SER A 123 -5.00 4.52 -10.44
N THR A 124 -4.37 3.63 -9.67
CA THR A 124 -5.09 2.65 -8.83
C THR A 124 -6.05 3.34 -7.85
N ALA A 125 -5.62 4.47 -7.27
CA ALA A 125 -6.44 5.25 -6.35
C ALA A 125 -7.73 5.77 -7.02
N ARG A 126 -7.68 6.26 -8.26
CA ARG A 126 -8.90 6.69 -8.98
C ARG A 126 -9.84 5.54 -9.27
N ALA A 127 -9.31 4.41 -9.74
CA ALA A 127 -10.12 3.23 -9.99
C ALA A 127 -10.78 2.72 -8.68
N ALA A 128 -10.01 2.65 -7.59
CA ALA A 128 -10.52 2.21 -6.28
C ALA A 128 -11.60 3.16 -5.77
N ALA A 129 -11.39 4.47 -5.89
CA ALA A 129 -12.36 5.48 -5.49
C ALA A 129 -13.71 5.32 -6.24
N LEU A 130 -13.67 5.06 -7.55
CA LEU A 130 -14.89 4.81 -8.34
C LEU A 130 -15.64 3.57 -7.85
N ALA A 131 -14.93 2.45 -7.62
CA ALA A 131 -15.54 1.23 -7.11
C ALA A 131 -16.14 1.43 -5.71
N LEU A 132 -15.40 2.07 -4.81
CA LEU A 132 -15.86 2.36 -3.45
C LEU A 132 -17.07 3.28 -3.44
N ARG A 133 -17.16 4.24 -4.35
CA ARG A 133 -18.33 5.11 -4.47
C ARG A 133 -19.58 4.37 -4.94
N GLN A 134 -19.43 3.34 -5.76
CA GLN A 134 -20.53 2.49 -6.18
C GLN A 134 -21.03 1.58 -5.04
N HIS A 135 -20.12 1.03 -4.24
CA HIS A 135 -20.45 0.02 -3.22
C HIS A 135 -20.67 0.58 -1.81
N ALA A 136 -20.06 1.71 -1.47
CA ALA A 136 -20.14 2.37 -0.17
C ALA A 136 -20.39 3.90 -0.32
N PRO A 137 -21.46 4.33 -1.02
CA PRO A 137 -21.68 5.73 -1.36
C PRO A 137 -21.83 6.65 -0.15
N ARG A 138 -22.24 6.11 1.00
CA ARG A 138 -22.49 6.87 2.24
C ARG A 138 -21.25 7.08 3.11
N VAL A 139 -20.16 6.36 2.83
CA VAL A 139 -18.93 6.48 3.63
C VAL A 139 -18.09 7.63 3.06
N PRO A 140 -17.66 8.60 3.89
CA PRO A 140 -16.69 9.61 3.50
C PRO A 140 -15.45 8.95 2.90
N LEU A 141 -14.99 9.45 1.76
CA LEU A 141 -13.77 8.99 1.07
C LEU A 141 -12.89 10.21 0.97
N VAL A 142 -11.70 10.09 1.52
CA VAL A 142 -10.69 11.14 1.54
C VAL A 142 -9.39 10.60 0.94
N PHE A 143 -8.57 11.50 0.44
CA PHE A 143 -7.25 11.20 -0.08
C PHE A 143 -6.17 11.77 0.85
N LEU A 144 -5.08 11.03 1.09
CA LEU A 144 -3.99 11.51 1.93
C LEU A 144 -3.06 12.43 1.13
N ALA A 145 -3.09 13.73 1.45
CA ALA A 145 -2.22 14.70 0.82
C ALA A 145 -0.74 14.39 1.12
N GLY A 146 0.07 14.30 0.06
CA GLY A 146 1.49 13.96 0.16
C GLY A 146 1.78 12.45 0.31
N GLY A 147 0.74 11.61 0.26
CA GLY A 147 0.85 10.15 0.22
C GLY A 147 1.57 9.52 1.42
N PHE A 148 1.96 8.26 1.22
CA PHE A 148 2.70 7.48 2.21
C PHE A 148 4.03 8.12 2.56
N SER A 149 4.75 8.68 1.59
CA SER A 149 6.06 9.30 1.79
C SER A 149 6.01 10.40 2.85
N SER A 150 5.02 11.30 2.77
CA SER A 150 4.85 12.38 3.76
C SER A 150 4.41 11.85 5.12
N PHE A 151 3.54 10.84 5.14
CA PHE A 151 3.08 10.23 6.40
C PHE A 151 4.20 9.50 7.13
N HIS A 152 4.97 8.69 6.42
CA HIS A 152 6.12 7.97 6.97
C HIS A 152 7.20 8.92 7.48
N ALA A 153 7.45 10.05 6.81
CA ALA A 153 8.38 11.07 7.28
C ALA A 153 7.92 11.74 8.60
N ALA A 154 6.61 11.92 8.77
CA ALA A 154 6.04 12.59 9.94
C ALA A 154 5.77 11.64 11.13
N TYR A 155 5.39 10.39 10.85
CA TYR A 155 4.93 9.40 11.82
C TYR A 155 5.47 7.99 11.54
N PRO A 156 6.80 7.79 11.52
CA PRO A 156 7.40 6.48 11.23
C PRO A 156 6.97 5.39 12.22
N GLU A 157 6.62 5.73 13.45
CA GLU A 157 6.14 4.81 14.49
C GLU A 157 4.77 4.18 14.18
N LEU A 158 4.02 4.77 13.25
CA LEU A 158 2.73 4.28 12.78
C LEU A 158 2.83 3.55 11.45
N CYS A 159 4.04 3.28 11.01
CA CYS A 159 4.33 2.45 9.85
C CYS A 159 4.87 1.09 10.30
N ARG A 160 4.47 0.04 9.59
CA ARG A 160 5.15 -1.26 9.64
C ARG A 160 6.15 -1.28 8.51
N LEU A 161 7.41 -1.46 8.86
CA LEU A 161 8.47 -1.77 7.92
C LEU A 161 8.62 -3.29 7.92
N SER A 162 8.78 -3.90 6.74
CA SER A 162 9.22 -5.28 6.70
C SER A 162 10.60 -5.35 7.36
N ALA A 163 10.80 -6.32 8.25
CA ALA A 163 12.15 -6.70 8.59
C ALA A 163 12.86 -7.04 7.27
N ALA A 164 14.05 -6.50 7.06
CA ALA A 164 14.92 -7.01 6.02
C ALA A 164 15.03 -8.54 6.21
N PRO A 165 15.09 -9.34 5.13
CA PRO A 165 15.43 -10.75 5.28
C PRO A 165 16.67 -10.83 6.18
N PRO A 166 16.71 -11.73 7.19
CA PRO A 166 17.91 -11.90 8.00
C PRO A 166 19.07 -12.08 7.02
N GLU A 167 20.07 -11.19 7.09
CA GLU A 167 21.27 -11.34 6.28
C GLU A 167 21.79 -12.75 6.55
N LEU A 168 21.80 -13.59 5.51
CA LEU A 168 22.38 -14.92 5.60
C LEU A 168 23.81 -14.75 6.13
N PRO A 169 24.18 -15.33 7.29
CA PRO A 169 25.53 -15.24 7.80
C PRO A 169 26.44 -16.05 6.87
N GLY A 170 27.01 -15.41 5.86
CA GLY A 170 27.85 -16.07 4.88
C GLY A 170 28.01 -15.33 3.55
N SER A 171 28.61 -14.13 3.56
CA SER A 171 29.31 -13.66 2.36
C SER A 171 30.47 -12.73 2.74
N PRO A 172 31.73 -13.20 2.69
CA PRO A 172 32.90 -12.35 2.91
C PRO A 172 33.28 -11.67 1.60
N ASN A 173 32.49 -10.71 1.14
CA ASN A 173 32.84 -9.94 -0.07
C ASN A 173 32.97 -8.45 0.27
N THR A 174 34.04 -8.12 0.98
CA THR A 174 34.55 -6.75 1.03
C THR A 174 35.16 -6.43 -0.34
N CYS A 175 34.36 -5.90 -1.27
CA CYS A 175 34.87 -5.32 -2.50
C CYS A 175 35.51 -3.95 -2.21
N THR A 176 36.83 -3.94 -2.03
CA THR A 176 37.66 -2.74 -2.28
C THR A 176 37.91 -2.60 -3.78
N PRO A 177 37.89 -1.39 -4.37
CA PRO A 177 37.97 -1.20 -5.81
C PRO A 177 39.42 -1.15 -6.28
N ARG A 178 39.83 -2.06 -7.18
CA ARG A 178 41.00 -1.81 -8.04
C ARG A 178 41.05 -2.71 -9.27
N GLY A 179 40.86 -2.10 -10.43
CA GLY A 179 41.53 -2.48 -11.67
C GLY A 179 40.84 -3.52 -12.56
N GLY A 180 40.31 -3.02 -13.68
CA GLY A 180 40.71 -3.52 -15.01
C GLY A 180 40.01 -4.77 -15.56
N HIS A 181 39.64 -4.63 -16.84
CA HIS A 181 39.41 -5.68 -17.82
C HIS A 181 37.98 -6.22 -17.93
N GLY A 182 37.25 -5.64 -18.88
CA GLY A 182 36.03 -6.22 -19.41
C GLY A 182 36.30 -7.52 -20.16
N VAL A 183 35.36 -8.45 -20.04
CA VAL A 183 35.23 -9.58 -20.93
C VAL A 183 33.73 -9.87 -21.10
N THR A 184 33.19 -9.53 -22.26
CA THR A 184 31.93 -10.08 -22.77
C THR A 184 32.13 -11.57 -23.07
N PRO A 185 31.23 -12.48 -22.64
CA PRO A 185 31.37 -13.90 -22.95
C PRO A 185 30.99 -14.17 -24.41
N LEU A 186 31.99 -14.59 -25.19
CA LEU A 186 31.90 -15.12 -26.55
C LEU A 186 31.76 -16.64 -26.45
N TYR A 187 30.58 -17.19 -26.73
CA TYR A 187 30.40 -18.62 -26.92
C TYR A 187 30.03 -18.88 -28.38
N ASP A 188 31.05 -19.26 -29.15
CA ASP A 188 30.91 -20.00 -30.39
C ASP A 188 32.07 -21.02 -30.42
N GLN A 189 31.83 -22.15 -31.08
CA GLN A 189 32.77 -23.25 -31.38
C GLN A 189 32.95 -24.36 -30.32
N VAL A 190 32.21 -25.47 -30.50
CA VAL A 190 32.79 -26.81 -30.35
C VAL A 190 32.36 -27.68 -31.54
N SER A 191 33.35 -28.13 -32.32
CA SER A 191 33.33 -29.35 -33.10
C SER A 191 34.72 -30.00 -32.99
N PRO A 192 34.75 -31.33 -32.94
CA PRO A 192 35.50 -32.12 -33.92
C PRO A 192 34.61 -33.11 -34.68
#